data_AF-A0A1H6EZV1-F1
#
_entry.id   AF-A0A1H6EZV1-F1
#
_cell.length_a   1.000
_cell.length_b   1.000
_cell.length_c   1.000
_cell.angle_alpha   90.00
_cell.angle_beta   90.00
_cell.angle_gamma   90.00
#
_symmetry.space_group_name_H-M   'P 1'
#
loop_
_entity.id
_entity.type
_entity.pdbx_description
1 polymer ?
#
loop_
_entity_poly.entity_id
_entity_poly.type
_entity_poly.pdbx_seq_one_letter_code
_entity_poly.pdbx_strand_id
1 'polypeptide(L)'
;MTSSELETPPLDNARRLAEAGDLEAAAAILGRLAADTDEPDRAQAAVGLAVVQEERGQVEAARAAARIALATGHPEYAAQAACHLAQGFEREGRDEQARAAWQAVLGVGTAAYVPLAHFALARLAVAAGQLDEADKELRAVMEAGDERLAAHAAQELADLMLEHGEPGAAAEVLLDALEFAPADEVPGLRVQLGIAHLELACAEFAESVEGGADAQTSALAIELLARTLPLRGRPEDADRVWSYGLEHENETLAAEVRLRYHRDA
;
A
#
# COMPACT_ATOMS: atom_id res chain seq x y z
N MET A 1 47.11 27.67 24.21
CA MET A 1 45.95 27.12 23.51
C MET A 1 45.61 25.82 24.19
N THR A 2 44.55 25.85 25.01
CA THR A 2 44.12 24.74 25.88
C THR A 2 43.50 23.63 25.05
N SER A 3 43.74 22.37 25.44
CA SER A 3 43.29 21.12 24.82
C SER A 3 41.76 20.90 24.76
N SER A 4 40.98 21.98 24.62
CA SER A 4 39.51 21.98 24.60
C SER A 4 38.93 21.90 23.17
N GLU A 5 39.78 21.72 22.15
CA GLU A 5 39.36 21.57 20.76
C GLU A 5 39.70 20.15 20.30
N LEU A 6 38.65 19.36 20.00
CA LEU A 6 38.60 17.96 19.50
C LEU A 6 38.12 16.87 20.48
N GLU A 7 37.33 17.18 21.52
CA GLU A 7 36.41 16.14 22.03
C GLU A 7 35.35 15.93 20.95
N THR A 8 35.35 14.74 20.33
CA THR A 8 34.30 14.38 19.38
C THR A 8 32.97 14.39 20.13
N PRO A 9 31.92 15.08 19.63
CA PRO A 9 30.62 15.11 20.29
C PRO A 9 30.16 13.70 20.69
N PRO A 10 29.54 13.50 21.86
CA PRO A 10 29.14 12.18 22.33
C PRO A 10 28.33 11.37 21.31
N LEU A 11 27.40 12.01 20.59
CA LEU A 11 26.65 11.39 19.50
C LEU A 11 27.53 10.92 18.34
N ASP A 12 28.47 11.77 17.88
CA ASP A 12 29.40 11.42 16.81
C ASP A 12 30.33 10.28 17.22
N ASN A 13 30.72 10.23 18.49
CA ASN A 13 31.49 9.13 19.02
C ASN A 13 30.68 7.83 19.04
N ALA A 14 29.44 7.89 19.52
CA ALA A 14 28.54 6.73 19.52
C ALA A 14 28.28 6.18 18.11
N ARG A 15 28.06 7.07 17.13
CA ARG A 15 27.90 6.70 15.72
C ARG A 15 29.12 5.97 15.18
N ARG A 16 30.32 6.52 15.38
CA ARG A 16 31.57 5.87 14.93
C ARG A 16 31.80 4.50 15.55
N LEU A 17 31.45 4.34 16.83
CA LEU A 17 31.52 3.05 17.51
C LEU A 17 30.54 2.04 16.89
N ALA A 18 29.31 2.46 16.60
CA ALA A 18 28.33 1.61 15.93
C ALA A 18 28.80 1.19 14.52
N GLU A 19 29.30 2.14 13.73
CA GLU A 19 29.87 1.88 12.39
C GLU A 19 31.08 0.93 12.43
N ALA A 20 31.85 0.96 13.52
CA ALA A 20 32.97 0.04 13.76
C ALA A 20 32.53 -1.33 14.31
N GLY A 21 31.23 -1.54 14.55
CA GLY A 21 30.65 -2.77 15.10
C GLY A 21 30.71 -2.86 16.63
N ASP A 22 31.20 -1.84 17.33
CA ASP A 22 31.18 -1.77 18.80
C ASP A 22 29.82 -1.24 19.30
N LEU A 23 28.79 -2.04 19.06
CA LEU A 23 27.40 -1.71 19.38
C LEU A 23 27.17 -1.57 20.89
N GLU A 24 27.95 -2.26 21.72
CA GLU A 24 27.84 -2.16 23.18
C GLU A 24 28.35 -0.80 23.68
N ALA A 25 29.52 -0.36 23.22
CA ALA A 25 30.04 0.96 23.57
C ALA A 25 29.16 2.09 23.03
N ALA A 26 28.64 1.95 21.80
CA ALA A 26 27.69 2.89 21.22
C ALA A 26 26.41 2.99 22.08
N ALA A 27 25.80 1.84 22.43
CA ALA A 27 24.61 1.81 23.28
C ALA A 27 24.84 2.43 24.66
N ALA A 28 26.04 2.25 25.25
CA ALA A 28 26.37 2.85 26.54
C ALA A 28 26.43 4.39 26.50
N ILE A 29 26.93 4.97 25.40
CA ILE A 29 26.95 6.42 25.22
C ILE A 29 25.53 6.93 24.97
N LEU A 30 24.81 6.35 24.02
CA LEU A 30 23.45 6.76 23.66
C LEU A 30 22.48 6.60 24.84
N GLY A 31 22.64 5.54 25.62
CA GLY A 31 21.85 5.29 26.83
C GLY A 31 22.02 6.35 27.90
N ARG A 32 23.24 6.89 28.10
CA ARG A 32 23.47 7.99 29.04
C ARG A 32 22.80 9.28 28.56
N LEU A 33 22.97 9.62 27.29
CA LEU A 33 22.37 10.82 26.69
C LEU A 33 20.84 10.75 26.69
N ALA A 34 20.25 9.59 26.37
CA ALA A 34 18.80 9.41 26.36
C ALA A 34 18.16 9.45 27.77
N ALA A 35 18.93 9.07 28.80
CA ALA A 35 18.48 9.07 30.20
C ALA A 35 18.55 10.46 30.85
N ASP A 36 19.42 11.35 30.36
CA ASP A 36 19.51 12.72 30.83
C ASP A 36 18.36 13.55 30.25
N THR A 37 17.50 14.09 31.11
CA THR A 37 16.33 14.89 30.69
C THR A 37 16.70 16.29 30.23
N ASP A 38 17.88 16.78 30.60
CA ASP A 38 18.38 18.11 30.27
C ASP A 38 19.30 18.09 29.04
N GLU A 39 19.60 16.90 28.50
CA GLU A 39 20.44 16.71 27.31
C GLU A 39 19.72 17.22 26.04
N PRO A 40 20.26 18.24 25.33
CA PRO A 40 19.66 18.76 24.10
C PRO A 40 19.45 17.68 23.04
N ASP A 41 20.38 16.74 22.95
CA ASP A 41 20.39 15.68 21.95
C ASP A 41 19.63 14.42 22.40
N ARG A 42 18.90 14.47 23.52
CA ARG A 42 18.23 13.32 24.14
C ARG A 42 17.34 12.55 23.16
N ALA A 43 16.55 13.27 22.36
CA ALA A 43 15.62 12.67 21.39
C ALA A 43 16.38 11.89 20.30
N GLN A 44 17.43 12.50 19.75
CA GLN A 44 18.31 11.86 18.76
C GLN A 44 19.05 10.66 19.35
N ALA A 45 19.57 10.80 20.57
CA ALA A 45 20.26 9.73 21.28
C ALA A 45 19.33 8.54 21.55
N ALA A 46 18.07 8.79 21.92
CA ALA A 46 17.08 7.75 22.15
C ALA A 46 16.71 6.99 20.86
N VAL A 47 16.60 7.67 19.71
CA VAL A 47 16.43 7.01 18.41
C VAL A 47 17.68 6.19 18.05
N GLY A 48 18.86 6.77 18.18
CA GLY A 48 20.11 6.05 17.92
C GLY A 48 20.26 4.82 18.81
N LEU A 49 19.88 4.91 20.08
CA LEU A 49 19.87 3.79 21.01
C LEU A 49 18.89 2.71 20.55
N ALA A 50 17.71 3.07 20.03
CA ALA A 50 16.74 2.11 19.51
C ALA A 50 17.35 1.27 18.38
N VAL A 51 17.95 1.93 17.39
CA VAL A 51 18.61 1.29 16.24
C VAL A 51 19.74 0.36 16.70
N VAL A 52 20.66 0.86 17.53
CA VAL A 52 21.80 0.06 18.02
C VAL A 52 21.33 -1.17 18.82
N GLN A 53 20.27 -1.03 19.63
CA GLN A 53 19.74 -2.16 20.38
C GLN A 53 19.02 -3.17 19.47
N GLU A 54 18.38 -2.73 18.39
CA GLU A 54 17.80 -3.62 17.38
C GLU A 54 18.89 -4.44 16.68
N GLU A 55 19.99 -3.80 16.25
CA GLU A 55 21.13 -4.49 15.63
C GLU A 55 21.78 -5.52 16.57
N ARG A 56 21.73 -5.27 17.89
CA ARG A 56 22.16 -6.22 18.92
C ARG A 56 21.15 -7.34 19.22
N GLY A 57 19.99 -7.35 18.55
CA GLY A 57 18.89 -8.28 18.81
C GLY A 57 18.15 -8.03 20.13
N GLN A 58 18.35 -6.88 20.77
CA GLN A 58 17.72 -6.50 22.05
C GLN A 58 16.39 -5.77 21.82
N VAL A 59 15.42 -6.49 21.26
CA VAL A 59 14.12 -5.93 20.79
C VAL A 59 13.40 -5.08 21.85
N GLU A 60 13.27 -5.56 23.08
CA GLU A 60 12.58 -4.79 24.12
C GLU A 60 13.37 -3.56 24.58
N ALA A 61 14.70 -3.61 24.54
CA ALA A 61 15.54 -2.45 24.82
C ALA A 61 15.42 -1.40 23.70
N ALA A 62 15.35 -1.85 22.44
CA ALA A 62 15.11 -0.97 21.29
C ALA A 62 13.75 -0.27 21.41
N ARG A 63 12.69 -1.01 21.75
CA ARG A 63 11.36 -0.46 22.00
C ARG A 63 11.34 0.54 23.15
N ALA A 64 12.03 0.24 24.25
CA ALA A 64 12.14 1.17 25.38
C ALA A 64 12.79 2.48 24.95
N ALA A 65 13.87 2.42 24.17
CA ALA A 65 14.56 3.59 23.64
C ALA A 65 13.69 4.40 22.67
N ALA A 66 12.98 3.74 21.75
CA ALA A 66 12.04 4.40 20.85
C ALA A 66 10.88 5.09 21.61
N ARG A 67 10.36 4.48 22.68
CA ARG A 67 9.36 5.12 23.54
C ARG A 67 9.92 6.36 24.25
N ILE A 68 11.19 6.37 24.64
CA ILE A 68 11.85 7.57 25.20
C ILE A 68 11.87 8.69 24.15
N ALA A 69 12.31 8.39 22.93
CA ALA A 69 12.33 9.35 21.83
C ALA A 69 10.93 9.93 21.55
N LEU A 70 9.91 9.08 21.46
CA LEU A 70 8.52 9.50 21.27
C LEU A 70 8.04 10.42 22.41
N ALA A 71 8.37 10.10 23.66
CA ALA A 71 7.99 10.89 24.84
C ALA A 71 8.68 12.26 24.91
N THR A 72 9.78 12.48 24.16
CA THR A 72 10.38 13.82 24.07
C THR A 72 9.51 14.81 23.30
N GLY A 73 8.60 14.32 22.44
CA GLY A 73 7.78 15.16 21.57
C GLY A 73 8.56 15.90 20.48
N HIS A 74 9.85 15.60 20.30
CA HIS A 74 10.65 16.23 19.25
C HIS A 74 10.12 15.82 17.86
N PRO A 75 9.69 16.75 16.98
CA PRO A 75 8.93 16.41 15.76
C PRO A 75 9.61 15.37 14.84
N GLU A 76 10.90 15.54 14.57
CA GLU A 76 11.66 14.62 13.70
C GLU A 76 11.87 13.25 14.36
N TYR A 77 12.54 13.22 15.51
CA TYR A 77 12.89 11.99 16.22
C TYR A 77 11.70 11.23 16.81
N ALA A 78 10.63 11.90 17.20
CA ALA A 78 9.41 11.25 17.66
C ALA A 78 8.72 10.49 16.51
N ALA A 79 8.64 11.10 15.32
CA ALA A 79 8.10 10.43 14.14
C ALA A 79 8.99 9.24 13.73
N GLN A 80 10.31 9.41 13.70
CA GLN A 80 11.24 8.32 13.40
C GLN A 80 11.12 7.17 14.41
N ALA A 81 10.98 7.47 15.70
CA ALA A 81 10.81 6.46 16.74
C ALA A 81 9.47 5.71 16.62
N ALA A 82 8.38 6.42 16.30
CA ALA A 82 7.08 5.79 16.05
C ALA A 82 7.13 4.87 14.82
N CYS A 83 7.78 5.29 13.72
CA CYS A 83 8.03 4.44 12.56
C CYS A 83 8.82 3.17 12.92
N HIS A 84 9.89 3.32 13.71
CA HIS A 84 10.69 2.19 14.18
C HIS A 84 9.85 1.20 15.02
N LEU A 85 9.00 1.70 15.92
CA LEU A 85 8.08 0.85 16.69
C LEU A 85 7.11 0.12 15.76
N ALA A 86 6.53 0.83 14.80
CA ALA A 86 5.53 0.28 13.89
C ALA A 86 6.09 -0.85 13.01
N GLN A 87 7.22 -0.60 12.35
CA GLN A 87 7.92 -1.61 11.55
C GLN A 87 8.35 -2.81 12.40
N GLY A 88 8.80 -2.58 13.64
CA GLY A 88 9.14 -3.65 14.57
C GLY A 88 7.96 -4.53 14.93
N PHE A 89 6.76 -3.97 15.08
CA PHE A 89 5.54 -4.74 15.29
C PHE A 89 5.08 -5.47 14.03
N GLU A 90 5.19 -4.88 12.85
CA GLU A 90 4.85 -5.56 11.58
C GLU A 90 5.71 -6.81 11.37
N ARG A 91 7.03 -6.71 11.59
CA ARG A 91 7.94 -7.87 11.48
C ARG A 91 7.60 -9.02 12.43
N GLU A 92 6.89 -8.74 13.52
CA GLU A 92 6.44 -9.72 14.50
C GLU A 92 4.99 -10.21 14.26
N GLY A 93 4.30 -9.72 13.23
CA GLY A 93 2.88 -10.01 12.99
C GLY A 93 1.96 -9.44 14.09
N ARG A 94 2.36 -8.31 14.67
CA ARG A 94 1.67 -7.66 15.79
C ARG A 94 0.82 -6.48 15.28
N ASP A 95 -0.17 -6.80 14.46
CA ASP A 95 -0.87 -5.84 13.61
C ASP A 95 -1.56 -4.71 14.39
N GLU A 96 -2.22 -5.01 15.51
CA GLU A 96 -2.86 -3.97 16.34
C GLU A 96 -1.82 -3.00 16.93
N GLN A 97 -0.67 -3.50 17.37
CA GLN A 97 0.40 -2.65 17.88
C GLN A 97 1.09 -1.86 16.77
N ALA A 98 1.27 -2.46 15.59
CA ALA A 98 1.78 -1.79 14.40
C ALA A 98 0.86 -0.63 13.99
N ARG A 99 -0.44 -0.90 13.90
CA ARG A 99 -1.48 0.09 13.62
C ARG A 99 -1.44 1.26 14.60
N ALA A 100 -1.40 0.98 15.91
CA ALA A 100 -1.33 2.03 16.93
C ALA A 100 -0.04 2.88 16.80
N ALA A 101 1.08 2.26 16.44
CA ALA A 101 2.34 2.96 16.23
C ALA A 101 2.33 3.81 14.94
N TRP A 102 1.74 3.35 13.84
CA TRP A 102 1.55 4.16 12.63
C TRP A 102 0.59 5.34 12.85
N GLN A 103 -0.47 5.14 13.63
CA GLN A 103 -1.34 6.24 14.07
C GLN A 103 -0.57 7.26 14.92
N ALA A 104 0.39 6.82 15.73
CA ALA A 104 1.26 7.74 16.46
C ALA A 104 2.16 8.56 15.52
N VAL A 105 2.64 7.99 14.41
CA VAL A 105 3.38 8.74 13.37
C VAL A 105 2.52 9.87 12.81
N LEU A 106 1.26 9.59 12.46
CA LEU A 106 0.31 10.62 12.01
C LEU A 106 0.04 11.67 13.10
N GLY A 107 -0.04 11.24 14.36
CA GLY A 107 -0.21 12.14 15.50
C GLY A 107 0.96 13.11 15.73
N VAL A 108 2.20 12.72 15.39
CA VAL A 108 3.36 13.63 15.39
C VAL A 108 3.26 14.61 14.21
N GLY A 109 2.79 14.13 13.05
CA GLY A 109 2.45 14.99 11.91
C GLY A 109 3.65 15.50 11.09
N THR A 110 4.81 14.85 11.19
CA THR A 110 5.98 15.21 10.38
C THR A 110 5.73 14.83 8.92
N ALA A 111 5.63 15.82 8.04
CA ALA A 111 5.21 15.67 6.63
C ALA A 111 5.92 14.54 5.87
N ALA A 112 7.23 14.34 6.11
CA ALA A 112 8.01 13.29 5.46
C ALA A 112 7.53 11.84 5.79
N TYR A 113 6.85 11.65 6.92
CA TYR A 113 6.40 10.34 7.39
C TYR A 113 4.89 10.11 7.24
N VAL A 114 4.11 11.17 6.95
CA VAL A 114 2.65 11.08 6.85
C VAL A 114 2.21 10.13 5.74
N PRO A 115 2.70 10.24 4.48
CA PRO A 115 2.33 9.30 3.43
C PRO A 115 2.71 7.85 3.76
N LEU A 116 3.91 7.66 4.34
CA LEU A 116 4.38 6.33 4.74
C LEU A 116 3.43 5.67 5.75
N ALA A 117 2.95 6.44 6.74
CA ALA A 117 2.03 5.93 7.74
C ALA A 117 0.67 5.58 7.14
N HIS A 118 0.13 6.41 6.24
CA HIS A 118 -1.12 6.11 5.55
C HIS A 118 -1.02 4.84 4.69
N PHE A 119 0.04 4.68 3.88
CA PHE A 119 0.27 3.44 3.12
C PHE A 119 0.35 2.20 4.02
N ALA A 120 1.05 2.31 5.16
CA ALA A 120 1.17 1.19 6.08
C ALA A 120 -0.18 0.86 6.76
N LEU A 121 -0.96 1.87 7.13
CA LEU A 121 -2.31 1.68 7.68
C LEU A 121 -3.26 1.07 6.65
N ALA A 122 -3.21 1.51 5.38
CA ALA A 122 -3.98 0.91 4.30
C ALA A 122 -3.64 -0.59 4.13
N ARG A 123 -2.35 -0.94 4.08
CA ARG A 123 -1.89 -2.34 4.00
C ARG A 123 -2.38 -3.19 5.18
N LEU A 124 -2.31 -2.66 6.40
CA LEU A 124 -2.81 -3.36 7.59
C LEU A 124 -4.35 -3.52 7.55
N ALA A 125 -5.07 -2.51 7.06
CA ALA A 125 -6.51 -2.57 6.90
C ALA A 125 -6.93 -3.62 5.86
N VAL A 126 -6.25 -3.70 4.71
CA VAL A 126 -6.46 -4.76 3.71
C VAL A 126 -6.25 -6.14 4.32
N ALA A 127 -5.15 -6.35 5.05
CA ALA A 127 -4.88 -7.62 5.73
C ALA A 127 -5.97 -8.01 6.75
N ALA A 128 -6.63 -7.02 7.36
CA ALA A 128 -7.74 -7.21 8.28
C ALA A 128 -9.12 -7.31 7.60
N GLY A 129 -9.20 -7.19 6.27
CA GLY A 129 -10.46 -7.14 5.52
C GLY A 129 -11.27 -5.86 5.73
N GLN A 130 -10.63 -4.78 6.18
CA GLN A 130 -11.23 -3.48 6.48
C GLN A 130 -11.11 -2.53 5.29
N LEU A 131 -11.84 -2.82 4.21
CA LEU A 131 -11.72 -2.13 2.92
C LEU A 131 -12.04 -0.63 2.99
N ASP A 132 -13.09 -0.26 3.72
CA ASP A 132 -13.46 1.16 3.92
C ASP A 132 -12.33 1.95 4.60
N GLU A 133 -11.59 1.29 5.49
CA GLU A 133 -10.44 1.92 6.14
C GLU A 133 -9.26 2.00 5.18
N ALA A 134 -9.00 0.97 4.38
CA ALA A 134 -7.96 1.03 3.35
C ALA A 134 -8.21 2.14 2.31
N ASP A 135 -9.45 2.27 1.80
CA ASP A 135 -9.83 3.35 0.88
C ASP A 135 -9.56 4.73 1.50
N LYS A 136 -10.01 4.93 2.74
CA LYS A 136 -9.79 6.19 3.45
C LYS A 136 -8.31 6.53 3.58
N GLU A 137 -7.48 5.57 3.98
CA GLU A 137 -6.05 5.81 4.17
C GLU A 137 -5.32 6.09 2.83
N LEU A 138 -5.69 5.40 1.75
CA LEU A 138 -5.13 5.66 0.41
C LEU A 138 -5.56 7.03 -0.14
N ARG A 139 -6.82 7.41 0.04
CA ARG A 139 -7.30 8.76 -0.33
C ARG A 139 -6.59 9.86 0.44
N ALA A 140 -6.26 9.64 1.72
CA ALA A 140 -5.48 10.59 2.49
C ALA A 140 -4.08 10.83 1.89
N VAL A 141 -3.45 9.83 1.28
CA VAL A 141 -2.20 10.02 0.52
C VAL A 141 -2.44 10.86 -0.73
N MET A 142 -3.52 10.59 -1.48
CA MET A 142 -3.87 11.32 -2.69
C MET A 142 -4.10 12.81 -2.42
N GLU A 143 -4.68 13.14 -1.26
CA GLU A 143 -4.94 14.51 -0.83
C GLU A 143 -3.70 15.26 -0.30
N ALA A 144 -2.60 14.54 -0.02
CA ALA A 144 -1.39 15.11 0.60
C ALA A 144 -0.53 15.98 -0.34
N GLY A 145 -0.82 15.98 -1.65
CA GLY A 145 -0.27 16.93 -2.62
C GLY A 145 1.05 16.54 -3.31
N ASP A 146 1.65 15.40 -2.98
CA ASP A 146 2.74 14.83 -3.79
C ASP A 146 2.14 14.00 -4.93
N GLU A 147 2.27 14.49 -6.17
CA GLU A 147 1.67 13.90 -7.37
C GLU A 147 2.12 12.45 -7.61
N ARG A 148 3.36 12.09 -7.28
CA ARG A 148 3.87 10.74 -7.47
C ARG A 148 3.28 9.79 -6.43
N LEU A 149 3.28 10.20 -5.17
CA LEU A 149 2.68 9.39 -4.10
C LEU A 149 1.17 9.26 -4.30
N ALA A 150 0.50 10.32 -4.75
CA ALA A 150 -0.91 10.29 -5.08
C ALA A 150 -1.21 9.34 -6.25
N ALA A 151 -0.40 9.35 -7.30
CA ALA A 151 -0.53 8.40 -8.41
C ALA A 151 -0.37 6.95 -7.92
N HIS A 152 0.63 6.69 -7.08
CA HIS A 152 0.86 5.36 -6.51
C HIS A 152 -0.31 4.89 -5.62
N ALA A 153 -0.83 5.77 -4.76
CA ALA A 153 -1.98 5.46 -3.92
C ALA A 153 -3.26 5.18 -4.74
N ALA A 154 -3.46 5.91 -5.85
CA ALA A 154 -4.55 5.65 -6.77
C ALA A 154 -4.44 4.27 -7.43
N GLN A 155 -3.23 3.82 -7.76
CA GLN A 155 -3.00 2.47 -8.28
C GLN A 155 -3.35 1.40 -7.25
N GLU A 156 -2.89 1.53 -6.01
CA GLU A 156 -3.22 0.57 -4.94
C GLU A 156 -4.73 0.53 -4.67
N LEU A 157 -5.40 1.70 -4.70
CA LEU A 157 -6.84 1.78 -4.50
C LEU A 157 -7.62 1.13 -5.65
N ALA A 158 -7.20 1.37 -6.90
CA ALA A 158 -7.83 0.77 -8.06
C ALA A 158 -7.62 -0.75 -8.10
N ASP A 159 -6.45 -1.26 -7.69
CA ASP A 159 -6.23 -2.70 -7.56
C ASP A 159 -7.15 -3.31 -6.51
N LEU A 160 -7.32 -2.65 -5.35
CA LEU A 160 -8.24 -3.08 -4.32
C LEU A 160 -9.69 -3.15 -4.83
N MET A 161 -10.14 -2.11 -5.56
CA MET A 161 -11.48 -2.08 -6.16
C MET A 161 -11.66 -3.20 -7.20
N LEU A 162 -10.65 -3.48 -8.02
CA LEU A 162 -10.70 -4.57 -9.00
C LEU A 162 -10.80 -5.95 -8.33
N GLU A 163 -10.03 -6.19 -7.27
CA GLU A 163 -10.11 -7.43 -6.49
C GLU A 163 -11.49 -7.68 -5.89
N HIS A 164 -12.25 -6.60 -5.63
CA HIS A 164 -13.60 -6.66 -5.05
C HIS A 164 -14.73 -6.53 -6.08
N GLY A 165 -14.40 -6.56 -7.38
CA GLY A 165 -15.41 -6.52 -8.44
C GLY A 165 -16.04 -5.14 -8.64
N GLU A 166 -15.31 -4.07 -8.35
CA GLU A 166 -15.72 -2.68 -8.53
C GLU A 166 -14.95 -1.99 -9.68
N PRO A 167 -14.93 -2.55 -10.91
CA PRO A 167 -14.09 -2.04 -11.99
C PRO A 167 -14.49 -0.64 -12.48
N GLY A 168 -15.74 -0.24 -12.28
CA GLY A 168 -16.19 1.12 -12.57
C GLY A 168 -15.53 2.16 -11.66
N ALA A 169 -15.55 1.92 -10.34
CA ALA A 169 -14.90 2.79 -9.36
C ALA A 169 -13.38 2.81 -9.57
N ALA A 170 -12.77 1.67 -9.87
CA ALA A 170 -11.35 1.60 -10.21
C ALA A 170 -11.01 2.48 -11.42
N ALA A 171 -11.83 2.45 -12.48
CA ALA A 171 -11.63 3.27 -13.66
C ALA A 171 -11.75 4.77 -13.36
N GLU A 172 -12.70 5.18 -12.50
CA GLU A 172 -12.84 6.58 -12.06
C GLU A 172 -11.58 7.06 -11.33
N VAL A 173 -11.10 6.31 -10.33
CA VAL A 173 -9.88 6.65 -9.57
C VAL A 173 -8.66 6.79 -10.48
N LEU A 174 -8.51 5.88 -11.46
CA LEU A 174 -7.39 5.93 -12.41
C LEU A 174 -7.49 7.09 -13.39
N LEU A 175 -8.70 7.47 -13.81
CA LEU A 175 -8.92 8.65 -14.66
C LEU A 175 -8.56 9.93 -13.91
N ASP A 176 -9.00 10.07 -12.66
CA ASP A 176 -8.66 11.21 -11.80
C ASP A 176 -7.13 11.31 -11.62
N ALA A 177 -6.47 10.18 -11.36
CA ALA A 177 -5.01 10.12 -11.21
C ALA A 177 -4.25 10.58 -12.47
N LEU A 178 -4.76 10.23 -13.65
CA LEU A 178 -4.15 10.62 -14.93
C LEU A 178 -4.15 12.14 -15.17
N GLU A 179 -4.97 12.92 -14.46
CA GLU A 179 -5.01 14.38 -14.59
C GLU A 179 -3.76 15.06 -14.01
N PHE A 180 -3.13 14.46 -13.01
CA PHE A 180 -1.99 15.03 -12.28
C PHE A 180 -0.74 14.15 -12.28
N ALA A 181 -0.82 12.90 -12.73
CA ALA A 181 0.29 11.96 -12.65
C ALA A 181 1.56 12.44 -13.39
N PRO A 182 2.76 12.26 -12.80
CA PRO A 182 4.03 12.47 -13.49
C PRO A 182 4.12 11.65 -14.78
N ALA A 183 4.79 12.18 -15.81
CA ALA A 183 4.84 11.58 -17.14
C ALA A 183 5.40 10.14 -17.17
N ASP A 184 6.28 9.80 -16.22
CA ASP A 184 6.84 8.46 -16.02
C ASP A 184 5.85 7.45 -15.44
N GLU A 185 4.84 7.90 -14.69
CA GLU A 185 3.79 7.07 -14.08
C GLU A 185 2.59 6.83 -15.01
N VAL A 186 2.33 7.74 -15.95
CA VAL A 186 1.18 7.70 -16.89
C VAL A 186 1.02 6.36 -17.63
N PRO A 187 2.09 5.72 -18.17
CA PRO A 187 1.94 4.45 -18.87
C PRO A 187 1.38 3.34 -17.97
N GLY A 188 1.80 3.28 -16.70
CA GLY A 188 1.32 2.29 -15.73
C GLY A 188 -0.17 2.47 -15.44
N LEU A 189 -0.58 3.71 -15.13
CA LEU A 189 -1.98 4.07 -14.92
C LEU A 189 -2.87 3.74 -16.12
N ARG A 190 -2.40 3.99 -17.35
CA ARG A 190 -3.17 3.65 -18.57
C ARG A 190 -3.35 2.16 -18.77
N VAL A 191 -2.35 1.34 -18.44
CA VAL A 191 -2.47 -0.12 -18.51
C VAL A 191 -3.50 -0.61 -17.50
N GLN A 192 -3.44 -0.11 -16.26
CA GLN A 192 -4.39 -0.47 -15.22
C GLN A 192 -5.81 0.01 -15.55
N LEU A 193 -5.97 1.19 -16.16
CA LEU A 193 -7.26 1.68 -16.63
C LEU A 193 -7.85 0.79 -17.73
N GLY A 194 -6.99 0.31 -18.63
CA GLY A 194 -7.38 -0.69 -19.63
C GLY A 194 -7.86 -1.99 -18.99
N ILE A 195 -7.18 -2.46 -17.94
CA ILE A 195 -7.61 -3.63 -17.15
C ILE A 195 -8.98 -3.38 -16.51
N ALA A 196 -9.18 -2.22 -15.88
CA ALA A 196 -10.46 -1.85 -15.28
C ALA A 196 -11.59 -1.82 -16.32
N HIS A 197 -11.34 -1.28 -17.51
CA HIS A 197 -12.33 -1.29 -18.59
C HIS A 197 -12.63 -2.70 -19.12
N LEU A 198 -11.66 -3.62 -19.15
CA LEU A 198 -11.91 -5.01 -19.53
C LEU A 198 -12.80 -5.71 -18.49
N GLU A 199 -12.53 -5.51 -17.20
CA GLU A 199 -13.38 -6.06 -16.12
C GLU A 199 -14.78 -5.47 -16.14
N LEU A 200 -14.91 -4.15 -16.35
CA LEU A 200 -16.21 -3.49 -16.48
C LEU A 200 -16.98 -4.02 -17.69
N ALA A 201 -16.32 -4.19 -18.83
CA ALA A 201 -16.94 -4.78 -20.01
C ALA A 201 -17.44 -6.21 -19.73
N CYS A 202 -16.63 -7.05 -19.07
CA CYS A 202 -17.07 -8.38 -18.63
C CYS A 202 -18.31 -8.33 -17.74
N ALA A 203 -18.35 -7.41 -16.76
CA ALA A 203 -19.49 -7.27 -15.85
C ALA A 203 -20.77 -6.86 -16.61
N GLU A 204 -20.70 -5.85 -17.48
CA GLU A 204 -21.85 -5.38 -18.28
C GLU A 204 -22.35 -6.45 -19.27
N PHE A 205 -21.44 -7.20 -19.90
CA PHE A 205 -21.85 -8.30 -20.77
C PHE A 205 -22.50 -9.44 -19.98
N ALA A 206 -21.98 -9.78 -18.79
CA ALA A 206 -22.57 -10.80 -17.94
C ALA A 206 -24.00 -10.42 -17.49
N GLU A 207 -24.21 -9.18 -17.05
CA GLU A 207 -25.53 -8.66 -16.69
C GLU A 207 -26.51 -8.75 -17.87
N SER A 208 -26.06 -8.43 -19.09
CA SER A 208 -26.87 -8.56 -20.32
C SER A 208 -27.24 -10.02 -20.64
N VAL A 209 -26.33 -10.96 -20.39
CA VAL A 209 -26.58 -12.40 -20.56
C VAL A 209 -27.62 -12.90 -19.53
N GLU A 210 -27.50 -12.48 -18.27
CA GLU A 210 -28.42 -12.85 -17.20
C GLU A 210 -29.81 -12.20 -17.36
N GLY A 211 -29.86 -10.95 -17.79
CA GLY A 211 -31.09 -10.19 -18.01
C GLY A 211 -31.96 -10.71 -19.15
N GLY A 212 -31.41 -11.52 -20.07
CA GLY A 212 -32.18 -12.21 -21.10
C GLY A 212 -32.79 -11.28 -22.17
N ALA A 213 -31.93 -10.59 -22.92
CA ALA A 213 -32.32 -9.77 -24.07
C ALA A 213 -32.88 -10.60 -25.26
N ASP A 214 -33.13 -9.94 -26.40
CA ASP A 214 -33.45 -10.65 -27.64
C ASP A 214 -32.27 -11.54 -28.09
N ALA A 215 -32.57 -12.58 -28.88
CA ALA A 215 -31.58 -13.59 -29.28
C ALA A 215 -30.32 -13.01 -29.95
N GLN A 216 -30.45 -11.92 -30.71
CA GLN A 216 -29.30 -11.31 -31.38
C GLN A 216 -28.40 -10.58 -30.38
N THR A 217 -29.00 -9.81 -29.47
CA THR A 217 -28.30 -9.08 -28.40
C THR A 217 -27.64 -10.05 -27.42
N SER A 218 -28.35 -11.07 -26.96
CA SER A 218 -27.80 -12.10 -26.07
C SER A 218 -26.66 -12.88 -26.73
N ALA A 219 -26.77 -13.26 -28.01
CA ALA A 219 -25.69 -13.94 -28.71
C ALA A 219 -24.44 -13.07 -28.85
N LEU A 220 -24.60 -11.76 -29.06
CA LEU A 220 -23.48 -10.81 -29.08
C LEU A 220 -22.84 -10.65 -27.69
N ALA A 221 -23.64 -10.54 -26.63
CA ALA A 221 -23.14 -10.44 -25.26
C ALA A 221 -22.33 -11.69 -24.87
N ILE A 222 -22.83 -12.89 -25.20
CA ILE A 222 -22.13 -14.17 -25.01
C ILE A 222 -20.79 -14.18 -25.76
N GLU A 223 -20.78 -13.78 -27.03
CA GLU A 223 -19.55 -13.74 -27.85
C GLU A 223 -18.52 -12.77 -27.26
N LEU A 224 -18.94 -11.56 -26.91
CA LEU A 224 -18.04 -10.54 -26.37
C LEU A 224 -17.49 -10.97 -25.00
N LEU A 225 -18.35 -11.41 -24.09
CA LEU A 225 -17.94 -11.89 -22.77
C LEU A 225 -16.95 -13.05 -22.88
N ALA A 226 -17.27 -14.08 -23.68
CA ALA A 226 -16.41 -15.24 -23.82
C ALA A 226 -15.06 -14.93 -24.50
N ARG A 227 -14.97 -13.87 -25.31
CA ARG A 227 -13.70 -13.44 -25.92
C ARG A 227 -12.90 -12.47 -25.05
N THR A 228 -13.55 -11.76 -24.13
CA THR A 228 -12.86 -10.83 -23.22
C THR A 228 -12.32 -11.54 -22.00
N LEU A 229 -13.02 -12.54 -21.44
CA LEU A 229 -12.61 -13.30 -20.27
C LEU A 229 -11.17 -13.90 -20.34
N PRO A 230 -10.71 -14.47 -21.48
CA PRO A 230 -9.35 -14.99 -21.58
C PRO A 230 -8.27 -13.90 -21.47
N LEU A 231 -8.57 -12.66 -21.88
CA LEU A 231 -7.64 -11.51 -21.72
C LEU A 231 -7.39 -11.18 -20.24
N ARG A 232 -8.29 -11.63 -19.36
CA ARG A 232 -8.21 -11.49 -17.90
C ARG A 232 -7.79 -12.79 -17.21
N GLY A 233 -7.27 -13.77 -17.96
CA GLY A 233 -6.83 -15.04 -17.40
C GLY A 233 -7.96 -15.97 -16.96
N ARG A 234 -9.17 -15.79 -17.50
CA ARG A 234 -10.37 -16.59 -17.18
C ARG A 234 -10.85 -17.46 -18.36
N PRO A 235 -10.00 -18.32 -18.96
CA PRO A 235 -10.40 -19.13 -20.12
C PRO A 235 -11.49 -20.18 -19.78
N GLU A 236 -11.48 -20.73 -18.56
CA GLU A 236 -12.50 -21.70 -18.16
C GLU A 236 -13.90 -21.07 -18.05
N ASP A 237 -13.98 -19.81 -17.61
CA ASP A 237 -15.24 -19.08 -17.58
C ASP A 237 -15.72 -18.74 -19.00
N ALA A 238 -14.79 -18.43 -19.91
CA ALA A 238 -15.11 -18.23 -21.32
C ALA A 238 -15.75 -19.49 -21.94
N ASP A 239 -15.18 -20.67 -21.68
CA ASP A 239 -15.73 -21.94 -22.15
C ASP A 239 -17.14 -22.18 -21.60
N ARG A 240 -17.38 -21.87 -20.31
CA ARG A 240 -18.72 -21.98 -19.71
C ARG A 240 -19.72 -21.04 -20.38
N VAL A 241 -19.34 -19.80 -20.67
CA VAL A 241 -20.20 -18.83 -21.37
C VAL A 241 -20.53 -19.32 -22.78
N TRP A 242 -19.55 -19.89 -23.50
CA TRP A 242 -19.81 -20.51 -24.80
C TRP A 242 -20.76 -21.70 -24.71
N SER A 243 -20.51 -22.64 -23.79
CA SER A 243 -21.38 -23.81 -23.57
C SER A 243 -22.81 -23.37 -23.24
N TYR A 244 -22.97 -22.38 -22.35
CA TYR A 244 -24.28 -21.82 -22.01
C TYR A 244 -25.05 -21.35 -23.25
N GLY A 245 -24.40 -20.60 -24.15
CA GLY A 245 -25.04 -20.11 -25.36
C GLY A 245 -25.33 -21.19 -26.40
N LEU A 246 -24.42 -22.16 -26.56
CA LEU A 246 -24.55 -23.25 -27.55
C LEU A 246 -25.64 -24.26 -27.17
N GLU A 247 -25.82 -24.50 -25.87
CA GLU A 247 -26.77 -25.46 -25.29
C GLU A 247 -28.06 -24.79 -24.79
N HIS A 248 -28.25 -23.51 -25.09
CA HIS A 248 -29.40 -22.73 -24.62
C HIS A 248 -30.74 -23.28 -25.14
N GLU A 249 -31.77 -23.32 -24.27
CA GLU A 249 -33.10 -23.87 -24.60
C GLU A 249 -33.79 -23.13 -25.77
N ASN A 250 -33.55 -21.83 -25.87
CA ASN A 250 -33.97 -21.02 -27.02
C ASN A 250 -33.13 -21.35 -28.26
N GLU A 251 -33.73 -22.11 -29.19
CA GLU A 251 -33.08 -22.53 -30.44
C GLU A 251 -32.59 -21.39 -31.32
N THR A 252 -33.28 -20.23 -31.32
CA THR A 252 -32.87 -19.05 -32.09
C THR A 252 -31.58 -18.47 -31.52
N LEU A 253 -31.49 -18.32 -30.20
CA LEU A 253 -30.28 -17.87 -29.53
C LEU A 253 -29.12 -18.85 -29.78
N ALA A 254 -29.36 -20.16 -29.59
CA ALA A 254 -28.33 -21.17 -29.81
C ALA A 254 -27.82 -21.19 -31.27
N ALA A 255 -28.70 -20.93 -32.25
CA ALA A 255 -28.30 -20.80 -33.65
C ALA A 255 -27.41 -19.56 -33.90
N GLU A 256 -27.76 -18.42 -33.32
CA GLU A 256 -26.94 -17.20 -33.42
C GLU A 256 -25.57 -17.37 -32.75
N VAL A 257 -25.52 -18.01 -31.57
CA VAL A 257 -24.25 -18.31 -30.88
C VAL A 257 -23.38 -19.25 -31.72
N ARG A 258 -23.95 -20.30 -32.33
CA ARG A 258 -23.21 -21.22 -33.23
C ARG A 258 -22.56 -20.47 -34.40
N LEU A 259 -23.26 -19.52 -35.02
CA LEU A 259 -22.70 -18.72 -36.11
C LEU A 259 -21.49 -17.89 -35.66
N ARG A 260 -21.55 -17.34 -34.44
CA ARG A 260 -20.49 -16.48 -33.87
C ARG A 260 -19.29 -17.28 -33.37
N TYR A 261 -19.53 -18.42 -32.75
CA TYR A 261 -18.48 -19.32 -32.26
C TYR A 261 -17.51 -19.74 -33.36
N HIS A 262 -18.01 -19.97 -34.58
CA HIS A 262 -17.20 -20.38 -35.73
C HIS A 262 -16.54 -19.24 -36.51
N ARG A 263 -16.71 -17.97 -36.14
CA ARG A 263 -16.18 -16.84 -36.93
C ARG A 263 -14.66 -16.72 -36.90
N ASP A 264 -14.01 -17.19 -35.84
CA ASP A 264 -12.57 -17.03 -35.60
C ASP A 264 -11.86 -18.36 -35.26
N ALA A 265 -12.51 -19.50 -35.56
CA ALA A 265 -11.95 -20.85 -35.38
C ALA A 265 -11.17 -21.33 -36.63
#